data_AF-A0A3D5P0U9-F1
#
_entry.id   AF-A0A3D5P0U9-F1
#
_cell.length_a   1.000
_cell.length_b   1.000
_cell.length_c   1.000
_cell.angle_alpha   90.00
_cell.angle_beta   90.00
_cell.angle_gamma   90.00
#
_symmetry.space_group_name_H-M   'P 1'
#
loop_
_entity.id
_entity.type
_entity.pdbx_description
1 polymer ?
#
loop_
_entity_poly.entity_id
_entity_poly.type
_entity_poly.pdbx_seq_one_letter_code
_entity_poly.pdbx_strand_id
1 'polypeptide(L)'
;MKNRLLFRHYSATIFTLLFMTLFQFGRGQTTVTSAAYSFDTNLLTVNFSTQINTSSLELNKLHLSDGETTVPLTNAVNLTAPENQSYVNLEMLYGSMLDSSFGQYYGDNHYQFRFWGTNTSLLEAVESLNTGTLVLQVDEDAFEDLSGNSNTADELSCTVTPSTSTPQLVSATYAAQENELTLIFDQLVQFDRLAEDRSIDFGPGDGVLQPPVAGQYSGEDRNSNGVLDRERNMRHEQITFQDGNGDTMTLEGFANSLATIDSDSMIMILTPFDAMRLETWLDPENNLEIQLLPWAFSDVAYNPNVETIASVEFTPDPVSFVPDSILYNVSKNELSLYFTHLQNDGR
;
A
#
# COMPACT_ATOMS: atom_id res chain seq x y z
N MET A 1 -73.57 17.45 22.42
CA MET A 1 -72.32 18.23 22.27
C MET A 1 -71.42 17.43 21.33
N LYS A 2 -71.46 17.66 20.02
CA LYS A 2 -70.69 18.64 19.20
C LYS A 2 -69.16 18.46 19.26
N ASN A 3 -68.62 18.19 18.05
CA ASN A 3 -67.27 18.35 17.48
C ASN A 3 -66.27 17.20 17.72
N ARG A 4 -65.96 16.32 16.75
CA ARG A 4 -65.24 16.44 15.43
C ARG A 4 -63.79 16.91 15.55
N LEU A 5 -62.85 16.06 15.12
CA LEU A 5 -61.77 16.26 14.11
C LEU A 5 -60.92 14.96 14.07
N LEU A 6 -61.10 14.08 13.06
CA LEU A 6 -60.36 13.94 11.78
C LEU A 6 -59.04 13.13 11.95
N PHE A 7 -58.99 11.85 11.53
CA PHE A 7 -58.43 11.34 10.24
C PHE A 7 -56.98 11.83 9.99
N ARG A 8 -55.95 11.02 9.69
CA ARG A 8 -55.83 9.84 8.82
C ARG A 8 -54.49 9.13 9.10
N HIS A 9 -54.45 7.82 8.80
CA HIS A 9 -53.24 7.05 8.57
C HIS A 9 -52.38 7.66 7.45
N TYR A 10 -51.06 7.65 7.64
CA TYR A 10 -50.09 7.64 6.53
C TYR A 10 -49.10 6.51 6.75
N SER A 11 -49.24 5.50 5.89
CA SER A 11 -48.24 4.49 5.58
C SER A 11 -47.05 5.20 4.92
N ALA A 12 -45.86 5.10 5.52
CA ALA A 12 -44.63 5.57 4.89
C ALA A 12 -44.21 4.56 3.83
N THR A 13 -44.58 4.83 2.58
CA THR A 13 -44.07 4.14 1.40
C THR A 13 -42.61 4.53 1.22
N ILE A 14 -41.70 3.56 1.29
CA ILE A 14 -40.30 3.70 0.90
C ILE A 14 -40.27 3.95 -0.61
N PHE A 15 -39.78 5.12 -1.00
CA PHE A 15 -39.60 5.52 -2.39
C PHE A 15 -38.18 5.12 -2.79
N THR A 16 -38.02 3.92 -3.37
CA THR A 16 -36.77 3.53 -4.03
C THR A 16 -36.74 4.24 -5.39
N LEU A 17 -35.86 5.23 -5.52
CA LEU A 17 -35.65 5.98 -6.75
C LEU A 17 -34.82 5.11 -7.71
N LEU A 18 -35.47 4.38 -8.61
CA LEU A 18 -34.82 3.72 -9.74
C LEU A 18 -34.69 4.75 -10.86
N PHE A 19 -33.49 5.31 -11.08
CA PHE A 19 -33.21 6.10 -12.27
C PHE A 19 -33.12 5.15 -13.46
N MET A 20 -34.23 4.98 -14.18
CA MET A 20 -34.26 4.32 -15.48
C MET A 20 -34.04 5.41 -16.54
N THR A 21 -32.81 5.56 -17.00
CA THR A 21 -32.49 6.45 -18.13
C THR A 21 -33.15 5.93 -19.41
N LEU A 22 -33.73 6.87 -20.15
CA LEU A 22 -34.51 6.64 -21.36
C LEU A 22 -33.67 5.96 -22.45
N PHE A 23 -34.23 4.89 -23.03
CA PHE A 23 -33.86 4.31 -24.32
C PHE A 23 -33.75 5.39 -25.42
N GLN A 24 -32.52 5.67 -25.86
CA GLN A 24 -32.26 6.22 -27.19
C GLN A 24 -32.21 5.05 -28.19
N PHE A 25 -33.28 4.86 -28.96
CA PHE A 25 -33.24 3.97 -30.12
C PHE A 25 -32.49 4.67 -31.26
N GLY A 26 -31.26 4.23 -31.55
CA GLY A 26 -30.49 4.72 -32.70
C GLY A 26 -29.18 3.98 -32.93
N ARG A 27 -29.26 2.83 -33.61
CA ARG A 27 -28.16 1.88 -33.94
C ARG A 27 -27.68 1.08 -32.71
N GLY A 28 -27.35 -0.20 -32.92
CA GLY A 28 -26.89 -1.08 -31.86
C GLY A 28 -25.51 -0.67 -31.36
N GLN A 29 -25.46 0.37 -30.52
CA GLN A 29 -24.24 0.81 -29.86
C GLN A 29 -23.84 -0.22 -28.81
N THR A 30 -22.54 -0.50 -28.75
CA THR A 30 -21.98 -1.37 -27.73
C THR A 30 -22.10 -0.70 -26.36
N THR A 31 -22.60 -1.44 -25.38
CA THR A 31 -22.78 -1.00 -23.99
C THR A 31 -22.01 -1.91 -23.05
N VAL A 32 -21.73 -1.44 -21.83
CA VAL A 32 -21.19 -2.29 -20.77
C VAL A 32 -22.34 -3.10 -20.16
N THR A 33 -22.12 -4.41 -19.99
CA THR A 33 -23.13 -5.35 -19.49
C THR A 33 -22.85 -5.82 -18.07
N SER A 34 -21.57 -5.87 -17.69
CA SER A 34 -21.13 -6.16 -16.33
C SER A 34 -19.72 -5.59 -16.09
N ALA A 35 -19.47 -5.19 -14.85
CA ALA A 35 -18.15 -4.86 -14.34
C ALA A 35 -17.94 -5.65 -13.04
N ALA A 36 -16.78 -6.29 -12.90
CA ALA A 36 -16.44 -7.07 -11.73
C ALA A 36 -14.98 -6.84 -11.34
N TYR A 37 -14.74 -6.42 -10.10
CA TYR A 37 -13.41 -6.23 -9.53
C TYR A 37 -13.11 -7.33 -8.50
N SER A 38 -11.86 -7.78 -8.44
CA SER A 38 -11.40 -8.81 -7.49
C SER A 38 -10.11 -8.36 -6.82
N PHE A 39 -10.14 -8.28 -5.49
CA PHE A 39 -8.99 -7.91 -4.65
C PHE A 39 -7.85 -8.93 -4.84
N ASP A 40 -8.12 -10.23 -4.71
CA ASP A 40 -7.09 -11.28 -4.80
C ASP A 40 -6.36 -11.36 -6.15
N THR A 41 -6.93 -10.77 -7.22
CA THR A 41 -6.30 -10.77 -8.55
C THR A 41 -5.92 -9.37 -9.02
N ASN A 42 -6.34 -8.31 -8.32
CA ASN A 42 -6.17 -6.92 -8.75
C ASN A 42 -6.72 -6.62 -10.16
N LEU A 43 -7.74 -7.38 -10.58
CA LEU A 43 -8.31 -7.31 -11.93
C LEU A 43 -9.73 -6.76 -11.91
N LEU A 44 -9.98 -5.79 -12.79
CA LEU A 44 -11.31 -5.37 -13.20
C LEU A 44 -11.66 -6.03 -14.54
N THR A 45 -12.64 -6.93 -14.54
CA THR A 45 -13.23 -7.49 -15.75
C THR A 45 -14.46 -6.68 -16.16
N VAL A 46 -14.43 -6.14 -17.37
CA VAL A 46 -15.55 -5.40 -17.97
C VAL A 46 -16.07 -6.19 -19.17
N ASN A 47 -17.35 -6.52 -19.19
CA ASN A 47 -17.99 -7.23 -20.30
C ASN A 47 -18.88 -6.28 -21.10
N PHE A 48 -18.88 -6.45 -22.42
CA PHE A 48 -19.60 -5.61 -23.37
C PHE A 48 -20.72 -6.40 -24.06
N SER A 49 -21.74 -5.70 -24.57
CA SER A 49 -22.87 -6.32 -25.28
C SER A 49 -22.48 -6.98 -26.60
N THR A 50 -21.32 -6.58 -27.14
CA THR A 50 -20.77 -6.93 -28.46
C THR A 50 -19.24 -6.87 -28.39
N GLN A 51 -18.55 -7.38 -29.42
CA GLN A 51 -17.10 -7.21 -29.50
C GLN A 51 -16.73 -5.74 -29.71
N ILE A 52 -15.73 -5.27 -28.98
CA ILE A 52 -15.12 -3.95 -29.13
C ILE A 52 -13.74 -4.05 -29.75
N ASN A 53 -13.28 -2.99 -30.41
CA ASN A 53 -11.88 -2.84 -30.74
C ASN A 53 -11.10 -2.53 -29.45
N THR A 54 -10.46 -3.53 -28.84
CA THR A 54 -9.72 -3.35 -27.58
C THR A 54 -8.56 -2.37 -27.68
N SER A 55 -8.08 -2.06 -28.89
CA SER A 55 -7.05 -1.03 -29.11
C SER A 55 -7.59 0.40 -29.09
N SER A 56 -8.92 0.59 -29.22
CA SER A 56 -9.57 1.90 -29.10
C SER A 56 -9.93 2.25 -27.66
N LEU A 57 -9.54 1.43 -26.68
CA LEU A 57 -9.92 1.61 -25.29
C LEU A 57 -9.16 2.78 -24.67
N GLU A 58 -9.87 3.84 -24.31
CA GLU A 58 -9.33 5.01 -23.63
C GLU A 58 -9.52 4.86 -22.11
N LEU A 59 -8.50 4.36 -21.43
CA LEU A 59 -8.57 4.08 -19.99
C LEU A 59 -8.77 5.31 -19.11
N ASN A 60 -8.36 6.49 -19.58
CA ASN A 60 -8.58 7.77 -18.92
C ASN A 60 -10.05 8.24 -18.97
N LYS A 61 -10.92 7.52 -19.69
CA LYS A 61 -12.38 7.71 -19.77
C LYS A 61 -13.16 6.62 -19.03
N LEU A 62 -12.44 5.73 -18.33
CA LEU A 62 -13.03 4.75 -17.43
C LEU A 62 -12.69 5.15 -16.00
N HIS A 63 -13.69 5.11 -15.13
CA HIS A 63 -13.54 5.50 -13.74
C HIS A 63 -14.26 4.52 -12.82
N LEU A 64 -13.65 4.19 -11.69
CA LEU A 64 -14.37 3.59 -10.57
C LEU A 64 -14.78 4.68 -9.60
N SER A 65 -16.02 4.65 -9.15
CA SER A 65 -16.54 5.63 -8.19
C SER A 65 -17.41 4.95 -7.15
N ASP A 66 -17.39 5.45 -5.93
CA ASP A 66 -18.32 5.07 -4.86
C ASP A 66 -19.43 6.10 -4.62
N GLY A 67 -19.50 7.14 -5.47
CA GLY A 67 -20.41 8.28 -5.37
C GLY A 67 -19.82 9.51 -4.70
N GLU A 68 -18.77 9.36 -3.89
CA GLU A 68 -18.08 10.47 -3.21
C GLU A 68 -16.69 10.72 -3.83
N THR A 69 -15.98 9.63 -4.13
CA THR A 69 -14.65 9.64 -4.74
C THR A 69 -14.72 8.96 -6.10
N THR A 70 -13.93 9.46 -7.05
CA THR A 70 -13.82 8.92 -8.40
C THR A 70 -12.35 8.73 -8.75
N VAL A 71 -11.99 7.50 -9.15
CA VAL A 71 -10.63 7.11 -9.49
C VAL A 71 -10.57 6.80 -11.00
N PRO A 72 -9.82 7.59 -11.79
CA PRO A 72 -9.62 7.30 -13.21
C PRO A 72 -8.72 6.08 -13.38
N LEU A 73 -9.02 5.23 -14.36
CA LEU A 73 -8.26 4.01 -14.64
C LEU A 73 -7.09 4.22 -15.59
N THR A 74 -6.60 5.46 -15.75
CA THR A 74 -5.57 5.89 -16.71
C THR A 74 -4.34 4.98 -16.77
N ASN A 75 -3.90 4.46 -15.62
CA ASN A 75 -2.70 3.62 -15.52
C ASN A 75 -2.97 2.12 -15.52
N ALA A 76 -4.24 1.69 -15.60
CA ALA A 76 -4.55 0.28 -15.64
C ALA A 76 -3.91 -0.39 -16.87
N VAL A 77 -3.56 -1.67 -16.76
CA VAL A 77 -2.99 -2.43 -17.88
C VAL A 77 -4.06 -3.31 -18.50
N ASN A 78 -4.32 -3.13 -19.79
CA ASN A 78 -5.21 -4.03 -20.50
C ASN A 78 -4.47 -5.35 -20.82
N LEU A 79 -4.79 -6.41 -20.06
CA LEU A 79 -4.20 -7.75 -20.23
C LEU A 79 -4.91 -8.58 -21.31
N THR A 80 -5.88 -8.00 -22.01
CA THR A 80 -6.75 -8.74 -22.93
C THR A 80 -6.02 -9.05 -24.23
N ALA A 81 -5.84 -10.33 -24.53
CA ALA A 81 -5.34 -10.81 -25.80
C ALA A 81 -6.17 -12.01 -26.32
N PRO A 82 -6.43 -12.11 -27.63
CA PRO A 82 -6.08 -11.17 -28.71
C PRO A 82 -7.05 -9.98 -28.81
N GLU A 83 -6.78 -9.04 -29.71
CA GLU A 83 -7.68 -7.91 -30.03
C GLU A 83 -9.11 -8.38 -30.38
N ASN A 84 -10.07 -7.46 -30.28
CA ASN A 84 -11.48 -7.64 -30.67
C ASN A 84 -12.28 -8.59 -29.78
N GLN A 85 -12.38 -8.26 -28.49
CA GLN A 85 -13.09 -9.05 -27.48
C GLN A 85 -14.40 -8.43 -27.04
N SER A 86 -15.27 -9.28 -26.48
CA SER A 86 -16.50 -8.87 -25.78
C SER A 86 -16.26 -8.60 -24.30
N TYR A 87 -15.00 -8.61 -23.85
CA TYR A 87 -14.60 -8.28 -22.49
C TYR A 87 -13.21 -7.64 -22.51
N VAL A 88 -12.87 -6.94 -21.44
CA VAL A 88 -11.48 -6.59 -21.12
C VAL A 88 -11.17 -6.93 -19.68
N ASN A 89 -9.93 -7.37 -19.43
CA ASN A 89 -9.35 -7.50 -18.11
C ASN A 89 -8.33 -6.37 -17.91
N LEU A 90 -8.61 -5.49 -16.96
CA LEU A 90 -7.78 -4.36 -16.60
C LEU A 90 -7.09 -4.65 -15.27
N GLU A 91 -5.76 -4.71 -15.28
CA GLU A 91 -4.94 -4.88 -14.08
C GLU A 91 -4.67 -3.52 -13.44
N MET A 92 -4.88 -3.41 -12.13
CA MET A 92 -4.66 -2.17 -11.37
C MET A 92 -3.19 -1.96 -10.99
N LEU A 93 -2.40 -3.04 -10.99
CA LEU A 93 -0.95 -3.00 -10.85
C LEU A 93 -0.33 -2.65 -12.20
N TYR A 94 0.66 -1.76 -12.19
CA TYR A 94 1.34 -1.36 -13.43
C TYR A 94 2.82 -1.06 -13.19
N GLY A 95 3.65 -1.32 -14.20
CA GLY A 95 5.06 -0.97 -14.16
C GLY A 95 5.26 0.54 -14.31
N SER A 96 6.06 1.15 -13.44
CA SER A 96 6.47 2.55 -13.61
C SER A 96 7.85 2.82 -13.00
N MET A 97 8.40 4.00 -13.28
CA MET A 97 9.57 4.50 -12.57
C MET A 97 9.17 4.89 -11.14
N LEU A 98 9.73 4.19 -10.15
CA LEU A 98 9.43 4.44 -8.73
C LEU A 98 10.48 5.33 -8.06
N ASP A 99 11.73 5.30 -8.54
CA ASP A 99 12.83 6.02 -7.90
C ASP A 99 13.95 6.39 -8.89
N SER A 100 14.83 7.31 -8.49
CA SER A 100 16.09 7.59 -9.17
C SER A 100 17.21 7.95 -8.23
N SER A 101 18.43 7.63 -8.62
CA SER A 101 19.64 8.09 -7.95
C SER A 101 20.68 8.57 -8.95
N PHE A 102 21.63 9.39 -8.49
CA PHE A 102 22.78 9.77 -9.30
C PHE A 102 23.98 8.92 -8.92
N GLY A 103 24.75 8.50 -9.92
CA GLY A 103 25.98 7.76 -9.69
C GLY A 103 26.93 7.80 -10.88
N GLN A 104 27.95 6.97 -10.81
CA GLN A 104 28.90 6.81 -11.90
C GLN A 104 28.39 5.79 -12.92
N TYR A 105 28.48 6.11 -14.21
CA TYR A 105 28.19 5.21 -15.33
C TYR A 105 29.14 5.50 -16.50
N TYR A 106 29.99 4.54 -16.88
CA TYR A 106 30.95 4.67 -17.99
C TYR A 106 31.75 6.00 -18.04
N GLY A 107 32.17 6.49 -16.87
CA GLY A 107 32.97 7.71 -16.75
C GLY A 107 32.16 9.02 -16.65
N ASP A 108 30.84 8.96 -16.77
CA ASP A 108 29.95 10.02 -16.28
C ASP A 108 29.77 9.86 -14.77
N ASN A 109 30.15 10.85 -13.97
CA ASN A 109 30.04 10.83 -12.52
C ASN A 109 28.69 11.36 -11.99
N HIS A 110 27.79 11.74 -12.90
CA HIS A 110 26.47 12.28 -12.56
C HIS A 110 25.38 11.69 -13.45
N TYR A 111 25.50 10.40 -13.76
CA TYR A 111 24.49 9.68 -14.50
C TYR A 111 23.27 9.43 -13.62
N GLN A 112 22.08 9.72 -14.13
CA GLN A 112 20.82 9.44 -13.44
C GLN A 112 20.38 8.01 -13.71
N PHE A 113 20.47 7.16 -12.70
CA PHE A 113 19.84 5.85 -12.69
C PHE A 113 18.36 5.99 -12.39
N ARG A 114 17.53 5.28 -13.14
CA ARG A 114 16.07 5.20 -12.92
C ARG A 114 15.73 3.77 -12.56
N PHE A 115 14.97 3.61 -11.50
CA PHE A 115 14.56 2.31 -10.99
C PHE A 115 13.08 2.12 -11.25
N TRP A 116 12.75 1.00 -11.87
CA TRP A 116 11.42 0.59 -12.24
C TRP A 116 10.90 -0.46 -11.28
N GLY A 117 9.59 -0.54 -11.21
CA GLY A 117 8.92 -1.41 -10.27
C GLY A 117 7.44 -1.50 -10.50
N THR A 118 6.79 -2.32 -9.69
CA THR A 118 5.34 -2.39 -9.63
C THR A 118 4.80 -1.19 -8.84
N ASN A 119 3.82 -0.48 -9.41
CA ASN A 119 3.19 0.65 -8.77
C ASN A 119 1.80 0.27 -8.27
N THR A 120 1.59 0.40 -6.97
CA THR A 120 0.35 0.06 -6.26
C THR A 120 -0.60 1.25 -6.13
N SER A 121 -0.23 2.46 -6.56
CA SER A 121 -1.02 3.68 -6.29
C SER A 121 -2.44 3.62 -6.87
N LEU A 122 -2.61 3.03 -8.06
CA LEU A 122 -3.95 2.86 -8.66
C LEU A 122 -4.75 1.81 -7.88
N LEU A 123 -4.13 0.69 -7.54
CA LEU A 123 -4.71 -0.36 -6.73
C LEU A 123 -5.23 0.19 -5.39
N GLU A 124 -4.37 0.89 -4.63
CA GLU A 124 -4.74 1.51 -3.36
C GLU A 124 -5.88 2.52 -3.49
N ALA A 125 -5.84 3.36 -4.53
CA ALA A 125 -6.89 4.34 -4.76
C ALA A 125 -8.23 3.63 -5.02
N VAL A 126 -8.25 2.58 -5.83
CA VAL A 126 -9.45 1.78 -6.10
C VAL A 126 -9.94 1.07 -4.85
N GLU A 127 -9.04 0.47 -4.07
CA GLU A 127 -9.42 -0.30 -2.87
C GLU A 127 -9.78 0.58 -1.66
N SER A 128 -9.46 1.87 -1.71
CA SER A 128 -9.96 2.86 -0.75
C SER A 128 -11.42 3.25 -0.97
N LEU A 129 -12.00 2.93 -2.14
CA LEU A 129 -13.40 3.23 -2.46
C LEU A 129 -14.35 2.35 -1.66
N ASN A 130 -15.53 2.88 -1.33
CA ASN A 130 -16.57 2.08 -0.70
C ASN A 130 -17.14 1.02 -1.66
N THR A 131 -16.76 -0.23 -1.42
CA THR A 131 -17.14 -1.40 -2.23
C THR A 131 -18.65 -1.67 -2.27
N GLY A 132 -19.41 -1.17 -1.29
CA GLY A 132 -20.87 -1.33 -1.23
C GLY A 132 -21.65 -0.44 -2.22
N THR A 133 -21.02 0.60 -2.75
CA THR A 133 -21.63 1.55 -3.71
C THR A 133 -20.82 1.70 -4.99
N LEU A 134 -19.87 0.78 -5.24
CA LEU A 134 -18.94 0.88 -6.35
C LEU A 134 -19.66 0.79 -7.71
N VAL A 135 -19.38 1.76 -8.58
CA VAL A 135 -19.82 1.81 -9.97
C VAL A 135 -18.63 1.97 -10.91
N LEU A 136 -18.75 1.40 -12.10
CA LEU A 136 -17.93 1.75 -13.25
C LEU A 136 -18.66 2.87 -14.01
N GLN A 137 -18.02 4.03 -14.06
CA GLN A 137 -18.40 5.15 -14.91
C GLN A 137 -17.60 5.09 -16.20
N VAL A 138 -18.31 5.20 -17.31
CA VAL A 138 -17.75 5.17 -18.66
C VAL A 138 -18.15 6.46 -19.34
N ASP A 139 -17.17 7.25 -19.75
CA ASP A 139 -17.44 8.47 -20.51
C ASP A 139 -17.77 8.14 -21.97
N GLU A 140 -18.34 9.11 -22.69
CA GLU A 140 -18.51 9.00 -24.15
C GLU A 140 -17.16 8.83 -24.86
N ASP A 141 -17.16 8.09 -25.97
CA ASP A 141 -15.95 7.82 -26.76
C ASP A 141 -14.81 7.12 -25.98
N ALA A 142 -15.14 6.29 -24.99
CA ALA A 142 -14.18 5.47 -24.26
C ALA A 142 -13.74 4.21 -25.05
N PHE A 143 -14.59 3.69 -25.93
CA PHE A 143 -14.28 2.55 -26.80
C PHE A 143 -15.20 2.52 -28.04
N GLU A 144 -14.78 1.75 -29.05
CA GLU A 144 -15.50 1.58 -30.31
C GLU A 144 -15.85 0.10 -30.54
N ASP A 145 -16.98 -0.14 -31.20
CA ASP A 145 -17.30 -1.45 -31.76
C ASP A 145 -16.45 -1.78 -33.01
N LEU A 146 -16.56 -3.01 -33.53
CA LEU A 146 -15.82 -3.42 -34.73
C LEU A 146 -16.25 -2.68 -36.02
N SER A 147 -17.34 -1.92 -35.99
CA SER A 147 -17.81 -1.08 -37.10
C SER A 147 -17.37 0.39 -36.94
N GLY A 148 -16.61 0.72 -35.89
CA GLY A 148 -16.14 2.07 -35.60
C GLY A 148 -17.22 2.98 -34.98
N ASN A 149 -18.26 2.42 -34.36
CA ASN A 149 -19.21 3.22 -33.60
C ASN A 149 -18.73 3.34 -32.14
N SER A 150 -18.53 4.57 -31.66
CA SER A 150 -18.23 4.85 -30.25
C SER A 150 -19.39 4.51 -29.30
N ASN A 151 -19.03 4.21 -28.06
CA ASN A 151 -19.99 4.15 -26.95
C ASN A 151 -20.51 5.54 -26.57
N THR A 152 -21.68 5.56 -25.93
CA THR A 152 -22.15 6.72 -25.15
C THR A 152 -21.72 6.57 -23.70
N ALA A 153 -21.79 7.66 -22.95
CA ALA A 153 -21.58 7.61 -21.51
C ALA A 153 -22.55 6.59 -20.85
N ASP A 154 -22.05 5.86 -19.87
CA ASP A 154 -22.75 4.80 -19.16
C ASP A 154 -22.28 4.73 -17.70
N GLU A 155 -23.13 4.24 -16.82
CA GLU A 155 -22.80 3.98 -15.42
C GLU A 155 -23.43 2.66 -15.00
N LEU A 156 -22.60 1.77 -14.46
CA LEU A 156 -23.02 0.44 -14.07
C LEU A 156 -22.45 0.07 -12.71
N SER A 157 -23.24 -0.60 -11.87
CA SER A 157 -22.74 -1.23 -10.65
C SER A 157 -21.57 -2.18 -10.93
N CYS A 158 -20.50 -2.02 -10.15
CA CYS A 158 -19.35 -2.90 -10.17
C CYS A 158 -19.50 -3.94 -9.06
N THR A 159 -19.45 -5.22 -9.41
CA THR A 159 -19.47 -6.29 -8.41
C THR A 159 -18.06 -6.48 -7.85
N VAL A 160 -17.92 -6.44 -6.52
CA VAL A 160 -16.63 -6.62 -5.86
C VAL A 160 -16.55 -8.02 -5.26
N THR A 161 -15.47 -8.73 -5.58
CA THR A 161 -15.06 -9.94 -4.87
C THR A 161 -14.04 -9.53 -3.81
N PRO A 162 -14.39 -9.61 -2.51
CA PRO A 162 -13.45 -9.27 -1.44
C PRO A 162 -12.29 -10.27 -1.43
N SER A 163 -11.17 -9.85 -0.85
CA SER A 163 -10.03 -10.74 -0.66
C SER A 163 -10.43 -11.94 0.21
N THR A 164 -9.90 -13.11 -0.14
CA THR A 164 -10.02 -14.34 0.64
C THR A 164 -8.82 -14.57 1.57
N SER A 165 -7.80 -13.71 1.49
CA SER A 165 -6.49 -13.82 2.14
C SER A 165 -5.95 -12.43 2.47
N THR A 166 -6.04 -12.01 3.72
CA THR A 166 -5.47 -10.74 4.19
C THR A 166 -4.55 -11.00 5.37
N PRO A 167 -3.26 -10.60 5.33
CA PRO A 167 -2.32 -10.88 6.40
C PRO A 167 -2.83 -10.40 7.76
N GLN A 168 -2.76 -11.29 8.76
CA GLN A 168 -3.01 -10.95 10.16
C GLN A 168 -1.72 -10.96 10.94
N LEU A 169 -1.51 -9.94 11.79
CA LEU A 169 -0.44 -9.99 12.77
C LEU A 169 -0.81 -11.00 13.87
N VAL A 170 0.03 -12.01 14.06
CA VAL A 170 -0.10 -13.05 15.07
C VAL A 170 0.57 -12.64 16.38
N SER A 171 1.76 -12.06 16.29
CA SER A 171 2.51 -11.59 17.46
C SER A 171 3.54 -10.52 17.10
N ALA A 172 3.84 -9.65 18.07
CA ALA A 172 4.91 -8.67 17.97
C ALA A 172 5.80 -8.70 19.22
N THR A 173 7.10 -8.55 19.03
CA THR A 173 8.08 -8.44 20.12
C THR A 173 9.05 -7.29 19.83
N TYR A 174 9.46 -6.55 20.85
CA TYR A 174 10.50 -5.53 20.74
C TYR A 174 11.63 -5.77 21.73
N ALA A 175 12.86 -5.90 21.23
CA ALA A 175 14.08 -6.02 22.04
C ALA A 175 14.89 -4.73 21.98
N ALA A 176 14.96 -4.01 23.10
CA ALA A 176 15.62 -2.70 23.18
C ALA A 176 17.15 -2.76 23.00
N GLN A 177 17.78 -3.86 23.43
CA GLN A 177 19.25 -4.01 23.29
C GLN A 177 19.71 -3.96 21.82
N GLU A 178 18.92 -4.55 20.91
CA GLU A 178 19.20 -4.62 19.47
C GLU A 178 18.42 -3.56 18.67
N ASN A 179 17.47 -2.85 19.29
CA ASN A 179 16.43 -2.04 18.63
C ASN A 179 15.62 -2.88 17.63
N GLU A 180 15.36 -4.14 17.97
CA GLU A 180 14.80 -5.14 17.07
C GLU A 180 13.30 -5.32 17.30
N LEU A 181 12.50 -4.99 16.29
CA LEU A 181 11.08 -5.29 16.21
C LEU A 181 10.87 -6.54 15.37
N THR A 182 10.34 -7.59 15.98
CA THR A 182 9.92 -8.81 15.28
C THR A 182 8.40 -8.86 15.18
N LEU A 183 7.89 -9.04 13.96
CA LEU A 183 6.48 -9.23 13.65
C LEU A 183 6.30 -10.61 13.02
N ILE A 184 5.29 -11.35 13.47
CA ILE A 184 4.92 -12.65 12.90
C ILE A 184 3.50 -12.56 12.36
N PHE A 185 3.30 -12.96 11.12
CA PHE A 185 2.03 -13.01 10.42
C PHE A 185 1.52 -14.44 10.28
N ASP A 186 0.25 -14.61 9.96
CA ASP A 186 -0.37 -15.92 9.69
C ASP A 186 -0.09 -16.45 8.27
N GLN A 187 0.51 -15.62 7.43
CA GLN A 187 0.89 -15.91 6.05
C GLN A 187 2.08 -15.06 5.60
N LEU A 188 2.60 -15.35 4.41
CA LEU A 188 3.69 -14.58 3.81
C LEU A 188 3.24 -13.14 3.56
N VAL A 189 4.06 -12.20 4.03
CA VAL A 189 4.01 -10.80 3.60
C VAL A 189 5.18 -10.53 2.66
N GLN A 190 4.97 -9.59 1.73
CA GLN A 190 6.01 -9.17 0.81
C GLN A 190 7.10 -8.38 1.50
N PHE A 191 8.33 -8.64 1.08
CA PHE A 191 9.49 -7.91 1.54
C PHE A 191 10.13 -7.19 0.35
N ASP A 192 9.78 -5.92 0.19
CA ASP A 192 10.46 -5.01 -0.74
C ASP A 192 10.59 -3.64 -0.09
N ARG A 193 11.80 -3.08 -0.09
CA ARG A 193 12.05 -1.77 0.53
C ARG A 193 12.02 -0.63 -0.48
N LEU A 194 12.62 -0.85 -1.64
CA LEU A 194 12.94 0.17 -2.61
C LEU A 194 13.14 -0.47 -3.99
N ALA A 195 12.73 0.21 -5.05
CA ALA A 195 12.88 -0.32 -6.41
C ALA A 195 14.36 -0.43 -6.82
N GLU A 196 14.84 -1.58 -7.22
CA GLU A 196 16.25 -1.82 -7.58
C GLU A 196 16.44 -2.17 -9.05
N ASP A 197 15.36 -2.49 -9.76
CA ASP A 197 15.39 -2.87 -11.16
C ASP A 197 15.67 -1.67 -12.06
N ARG A 198 16.93 -1.53 -12.48
CA ARG A 198 17.39 -0.36 -13.21
C ARG A 198 16.94 -0.43 -14.67
N SER A 199 16.45 0.70 -15.16
CA SER A 199 16.13 0.90 -16.57
C SER A 199 17.39 0.93 -17.45
N ILE A 200 17.38 0.18 -18.56
CA ILE A 200 18.48 0.19 -19.54
C ILE A 200 18.28 1.21 -20.67
N ASP A 201 17.06 1.70 -20.93
CA ASP A 201 16.76 2.65 -22.03
C ASP A 201 15.53 3.53 -21.74
N PHE A 202 15.37 4.00 -20.51
CA PHE A 202 14.16 4.70 -20.04
C PHE A 202 12.86 3.88 -20.09
N GLY A 203 12.95 2.56 -20.35
CA GLY A 203 11.86 1.60 -20.24
C GLY A 203 11.92 0.77 -18.94
N PRO A 204 11.11 -0.28 -18.83
CA PRO A 204 11.19 -1.23 -17.71
C PRO A 204 12.61 -1.75 -17.48
N GLY A 205 12.91 -2.11 -16.24
CA GLY A 205 14.13 -2.85 -15.94
C GLY A 205 14.10 -4.27 -16.54
N ASP A 206 15.21 -4.99 -16.39
CA ASP A 206 15.36 -6.32 -16.98
C ASP A 206 14.91 -7.45 -16.04
N GLY A 207 14.54 -7.09 -14.81
CA GLY A 207 14.06 -8.01 -13.79
C GLY A 207 15.16 -8.89 -13.20
N VAL A 208 16.44 -8.54 -13.37
CA VAL A 208 17.60 -9.30 -12.91
C VAL A 208 18.51 -8.42 -12.06
N LEU A 209 18.79 -8.82 -10.81
CA LEU A 209 19.73 -8.10 -9.94
C LEU A 209 21.14 -8.02 -10.55
N GLN A 210 21.53 -6.84 -11.03
CA GLN A 210 22.84 -6.66 -11.65
C GLN A 210 23.93 -6.40 -10.60
N PRO A 211 25.02 -7.19 -10.58
CA PRO A 211 26.12 -6.98 -9.65
C PRO A 211 26.92 -5.71 -9.98
N PRO A 212 27.68 -5.15 -9.03
CA PRO A 212 28.61 -4.07 -9.30
C PRO A 212 29.63 -4.43 -10.37
N VAL A 213 29.90 -3.49 -11.28
CA VAL A 213 31.00 -3.58 -12.23
C VAL A 213 32.03 -2.51 -11.89
N ALA A 214 33.21 -2.96 -11.47
CA ALA A 214 34.28 -2.09 -10.99
C ALA A 214 34.61 -0.98 -12.01
N GLY A 215 34.57 0.27 -11.56
CA GLY A 215 34.82 1.45 -12.38
C GLY A 215 33.71 1.83 -13.37
N GLN A 216 32.58 1.10 -13.36
CA GLN A 216 31.42 1.39 -14.21
C GLN A 216 30.21 1.81 -13.38
N TYR A 217 29.70 0.96 -12.48
CA TYR A 217 28.52 1.23 -11.65
C TYR A 217 28.50 0.34 -10.38
N SER A 218 27.76 0.78 -9.36
CA SER A 218 27.69 0.15 -8.02
C SER A 218 26.83 -1.12 -7.94
N GLY A 219 26.19 -1.51 -9.04
CA GLY A 219 25.18 -2.58 -9.05
C GLY A 219 23.80 -2.05 -8.70
N GLU A 220 22.84 -2.96 -8.60
CA GLU A 220 21.43 -2.67 -8.31
C GLU A 220 21.01 -2.97 -6.87
N ASP A 221 21.80 -3.77 -6.16
CA ASP A 221 21.56 -4.10 -4.74
C ASP A 221 21.89 -2.87 -3.86
N ARG A 222 20.91 -1.99 -3.66
CA ARG A 222 21.09 -0.70 -2.97
C ARG A 222 20.98 -0.85 -1.45
N ASN A 223 20.25 -1.87 -0.99
CA ASN A 223 20.11 -2.16 0.43
C ASN A 223 21.03 -3.30 0.93
N SER A 224 21.81 -3.92 0.03
CA SER A 224 22.75 -5.01 0.31
C SER A 224 22.10 -6.29 0.84
N ASN A 225 20.88 -6.61 0.41
CA ASN A 225 20.15 -7.82 0.80
C ASN A 225 20.36 -8.99 -0.19
N GLY A 226 20.97 -8.75 -1.36
CA GLY A 226 21.23 -9.75 -2.39
C GLY A 226 20.00 -10.20 -3.18
N VAL A 227 18.90 -9.46 -3.14
CA VAL A 227 17.64 -9.71 -3.85
C VAL A 227 17.25 -8.47 -4.65
N LEU A 228 16.51 -8.68 -5.75
CA LEU A 228 16.01 -7.57 -6.55
C LEU A 228 14.68 -7.09 -5.97
N ASP A 229 14.72 -6.04 -5.16
CA ASP A 229 13.52 -5.44 -4.64
C ASP A 229 12.82 -4.64 -5.76
N ARG A 230 11.51 -4.80 -5.92
CA ARG A 230 10.78 -4.15 -7.03
C ARG A 230 10.02 -2.92 -6.63
N GLU A 231 9.72 -2.73 -5.36
CA GLU A 231 8.84 -1.65 -4.92
C GLU A 231 8.95 -1.40 -3.42
N ARG A 232 7.97 -0.72 -2.84
CA ARG A 232 7.86 -0.52 -1.39
C ARG A 232 6.58 -1.19 -0.89
N ASN A 233 6.71 -2.42 -0.44
CA ASN A 233 5.59 -3.21 0.10
C ASN A 233 5.48 -3.16 1.64
N MET A 234 6.36 -2.38 2.28
CA MET A 234 6.28 -2.06 3.71
C MET A 234 6.18 -0.55 3.93
N ARG A 235 5.22 -0.15 4.77
CA ARG A 235 4.94 1.27 5.08
C ARG A 235 5.06 1.51 6.57
N HIS A 236 6.23 1.97 7.00
CA HIS A 236 6.49 2.28 8.40
C HIS A 236 5.57 3.38 8.94
N GLU A 237 5.13 4.29 8.08
CA GLU A 237 4.16 5.34 8.41
C GLU A 237 2.77 4.81 8.79
N GLN A 238 2.47 3.54 8.50
CA GLN A 238 1.24 2.83 8.88
C GLN A 238 1.42 1.99 10.16
N ILE A 239 2.58 2.12 10.83
CA ILE A 239 2.95 1.37 12.03
C ILE A 239 3.06 2.35 13.20
N THR A 240 2.18 2.20 14.19
CA THR A 240 2.10 3.06 15.37
C THR A 240 2.24 2.22 16.64
N PHE A 241 3.03 2.68 17.58
CA PHE A 241 3.07 2.15 18.94
C PHE A 241 2.23 3.00 19.87
N GLN A 242 1.63 2.36 20.87
CA GLN A 242 0.89 3.00 21.94
C GLN A 242 1.27 2.36 23.28
N ASP A 243 1.38 3.15 24.35
CA ASP A 243 1.52 2.62 25.71
C ASP A 243 0.19 2.62 26.47
N GLY A 244 0.20 2.02 27.66
CA GLY A 244 -0.96 1.95 28.56
C GLY A 244 -1.42 3.31 29.12
N ASN A 245 -0.64 4.38 28.93
CA ASN A 245 -1.03 5.75 29.28
C ASN A 245 -1.77 6.44 28.12
N GLY A 246 -1.74 5.84 26.93
CA GLY A 246 -2.34 6.36 25.71
C GLY A 246 -1.40 7.25 24.89
N ASP A 247 -0.12 7.34 25.27
CA ASP A 247 0.90 8.02 24.48
C ASP A 247 1.21 7.20 23.23
N THR A 248 1.46 7.85 22.10
CA THR A 248 1.62 7.18 20.80
C THR A 248 2.84 7.66 20.03
N MET A 249 3.46 6.77 19.26
CA MET A 249 4.43 7.14 18.24
C MET A 249 4.25 6.35 16.95
N THR A 250 4.24 7.04 15.81
CA THR A 250 4.37 6.40 14.49
C THR A 250 5.84 6.30 14.12
N LEU A 251 6.23 5.16 13.54
CA LEU A 251 7.59 4.98 13.01
C LEU A 251 7.84 6.00 11.90
N GLU A 252 8.99 6.67 11.96
CA GLU A 252 9.45 7.57 10.88
C GLU A 252 10.37 6.88 9.88
N GLY A 253 10.85 5.69 10.22
CA GLY A 253 11.61 4.81 9.35
C GLY A 253 12.13 3.58 10.10
N PHE A 254 13.02 2.85 9.45
CA PHE A 254 13.79 1.77 10.06
C PHE A 254 15.19 1.74 9.43
N ALA A 255 16.20 1.42 10.24
CA ALA A 255 17.58 1.39 9.78
C ALA A 255 17.80 0.23 8.80
N ASN A 256 17.33 -0.95 9.20
CA ASN A 256 17.43 -2.14 8.38
C ASN A 256 16.25 -3.08 8.61
N SER A 257 16.08 -4.01 7.71
CA SER A 257 15.21 -5.16 7.85
C SER A 257 16.01 -6.39 7.48
N LEU A 258 15.92 -7.44 8.29
CA LEU A 258 16.75 -8.64 8.11
C LEU A 258 16.13 -9.66 7.16
N ALA A 259 14.86 -9.50 6.81
CA ALA A 259 14.26 -10.25 5.72
C ALA A 259 14.98 -9.88 4.41
N THR A 260 15.23 -10.89 3.58
CA THR A 260 15.79 -10.72 2.23
C THR A 260 14.86 -11.29 1.17
N ILE A 261 13.78 -11.94 1.59
CA ILE A 261 12.73 -12.53 0.76
C ILE A 261 11.41 -12.41 1.51
N ASP A 262 10.31 -12.53 0.79
CA ASP A 262 8.96 -12.65 1.34
C ASP A 262 8.92 -13.72 2.45
N SER A 263 8.29 -13.37 3.57
CA SER A 263 8.37 -14.15 4.81
C SER A 263 7.12 -13.91 5.66
N ASP A 264 6.73 -14.90 6.45
CA ASP A 264 5.70 -14.76 7.49
C ASP A 264 6.26 -14.16 8.78
N SER A 265 7.59 -14.09 8.91
CA SER A 265 8.29 -13.42 9.99
C SER A 265 9.10 -12.26 9.44
N MET A 266 8.95 -11.10 10.06
CA MET A 266 9.67 -9.89 9.71
C MET A 266 10.44 -9.35 10.89
N ILE A 267 11.72 -9.08 10.67
CA ILE A 267 12.60 -8.46 11.67
C ILE A 267 13.04 -7.11 11.13
N MET A 268 12.69 -6.05 11.86
CA MET A 268 13.05 -4.67 11.57
C MET A 268 13.97 -4.14 12.67
N ILE A 269 15.10 -3.59 12.26
CA ILE A 269 15.99 -2.83 13.14
C ILE A 269 15.57 -1.37 13.08
N LEU A 270 15.01 -0.85 14.17
CA LEU A 270 14.57 0.54 14.25
C LEU A 270 15.75 1.50 14.11
N THR A 271 15.46 2.72 13.65
CA THR A 271 16.49 3.76 13.69
C THR A 271 16.82 4.09 15.15
N PRO A 272 18.06 4.53 15.48
CA PRO A 272 18.38 4.96 16.84
C PRO A 272 17.43 6.05 17.37
N PHE A 273 16.88 6.87 16.46
CA PHE A 273 15.92 7.90 16.82
C PHE A 273 14.55 7.31 17.18
N ASP A 274 14.00 6.40 16.37
CA ASP A 274 12.72 5.76 16.66
C ASP A 274 12.80 4.84 17.88
N ALA A 275 13.90 4.10 18.05
CA ALA A 275 14.13 3.31 19.26
C ALA A 275 14.18 4.18 20.52
N MET A 276 14.94 5.28 20.47
CA MET A 276 14.96 6.25 21.57
C MET A 276 13.56 6.80 21.86
N ARG A 277 12.77 7.14 20.83
CA ARG A 277 11.38 7.61 21.03
C ARG A 277 10.52 6.54 21.70
N LEU A 278 10.62 5.29 21.26
CA LEU A 278 9.85 4.19 21.82
C LEU A 278 10.22 3.97 23.29
N GLU A 279 11.50 3.99 23.62
CA GLU A 279 11.97 3.68 24.97
C GLU A 279 11.88 4.84 25.96
N THR A 280 11.81 6.08 25.47
CA THR A 280 11.83 7.27 26.35
C THR A 280 10.55 8.08 26.33
N TRP A 281 9.78 8.07 25.24
CA TRP A 281 8.52 8.81 25.13
C TRP A 281 7.30 7.94 25.38
N LEU A 282 7.43 6.63 25.15
CA LEU A 282 6.44 5.67 25.61
C LEU A 282 6.94 5.02 26.92
N ASP A 283 6.00 4.49 27.69
CA ASP A 283 6.26 3.59 28.82
C ASP A 283 6.08 2.13 28.36
N PRO A 284 7.07 1.53 27.68
CA PRO A 284 6.90 0.21 27.04
C PRO A 284 6.72 -0.94 28.04
N GLU A 285 7.09 -0.74 29.32
CA GLU A 285 6.81 -1.70 30.39
C GLU A 285 5.32 -1.69 30.79
N ASN A 286 4.60 -0.63 30.49
CA ASN A 286 3.18 -0.46 30.79
C ASN A 286 2.33 -0.75 29.54
N ASN A 287 2.15 -2.02 29.20
CA ASN A 287 1.26 -2.48 28.11
C ASN A 287 1.55 -1.81 26.76
N LEU A 288 2.74 -2.04 26.21
CA LEU A 288 3.05 -1.63 24.85
C LEU A 288 2.14 -2.37 23.85
N GLU A 289 1.53 -1.62 22.95
CA GLU A 289 0.72 -2.12 21.84
C GLU A 289 1.27 -1.57 20.52
N ILE A 290 1.06 -2.33 19.45
CA ILE A 290 1.33 -1.94 18.07
C ILE A 290 0.01 -1.93 17.30
N GLN A 291 -0.23 -0.81 16.63
CA GLN A 291 -1.28 -0.65 15.63
C GLN A 291 -0.65 -0.76 14.24
N LEU A 292 -1.14 -1.70 13.45
CA LEU A 292 -0.90 -1.78 12.02
C LEU A 292 -2.15 -1.32 11.29
N LEU A 293 -2.06 -0.22 10.55
CA LEU A 293 -3.12 0.19 9.63
C LEU A 293 -3.06 -0.65 8.34
N PRO A 294 -4.13 -0.68 7.52
CA PRO A 294 -4.08 -1.33 6.21
C PRO A 294 -2.94 -0.76 5.37
N TRP A 295 -2.32 -1.61 4.54
CA TRP A 295 -1.13 -1.29 3.74
C TRP A 295 0.18 -1.07 4.52
N ALA A 296 0.21 -1.31 5.83
CA ALA A 296 1.49 -1.44 6.53
C ALA A 296 2.34 -2.57 5.91
N PHE A 297 1.66 -3.66 5.54
CA PHE A 297 2.20 -4.81 4.82
C PHE A 297 1.19 -5.29 3.77
N SER A 298 1.67 -5.97 2.73
CA SER A 298 0.85 -6.68 1.75
C SER A 298 1.27 -8.15 1.62
N ASP A 299 0.35 -9.02 1.23
CA ASP A 299 0.72 -10.38 0.78
C ASP A 299 1.23 -10.39 -0.66
N VAL A 300 1.64 -11.55 -1.17
CA VAL A 300 2.15 -11.73 -2.53
C VAL A 300 1.14 -11.40 -3.65
N ALA A 301 -0.14 -11.26 -3.31
CA ALA A 301 -1.19 -10.84 -4.21
C ALA A 301 -1.55 -9.35 -4.02
N TYR A 302 -0.76 -8.59 -3.24
CA TYR A 302 -0.98 -7.19 -2.91
C TYR A 302 -2.23 -6.93 -2.07
N ASN A 303 -2.76 -7.95 -1.38
CA ASN A 303 -3.83 -7.73 -0.41
C ASN A 303 -3.25 -7.06 0.84
N PRO A 304 -3.80 -5.93 1.31
CA PRO A 304 -3.31 -5.26 2.50
C PRO A 304 -3.54 -6.10 3.76
N ASN A 305 -2.64 -5.96 4.75
CA ASN A 305 -2.89 -6.48 6.08
C ASN A 305 -4.19 -5.90 6.67
N VAL A 306 -4.82 -6.64 7.57
CA VAL A 306 -5.96 -6.12 8.32
C VAL A 306 -5.48 -5.13 9.37
N GLU A 307 -6.30 -4.11 9.61
CA GLU A 307 -6.10 -3.19 10.71
C GLU A 307 -6.07 -3.97 12.03
N THR A 308 -4.94 -3.91 12.73
CA THR A 308 -4.71 -4.71 13.93
C THR A 308 -4.18 -3.83 15.04
N ILE A 309 -4.67 -4.04 16.26
CA ILE A 309 -4.03 -3.58 17.50
C ILE A 309 -3.64 -4.83 18.28
N ALA A 310 -2.36 -4.99 18.58
CA ALA A 310 -1.83 -6.16 19.28
C ALA A 310 -0.85 -5.75 20.38
N SER A 311 -0.81 -6.52 21.46
CA SER A 311 0.22 -6.34 22.49
C SER A 311 1.61 -6.68 21.93
N VAL A 312 2.60 -5.91 22.36
CA VAL A 312 4.01 -6.10 22.04
C VAL A 312 4.72 -6.66 23.25
N GLU A 313 5.36 -7.82 23.11
CA GLU A 313 6.24 -8.34 24.16
C GLU A 313 7.52 -7.51 24.19
N PHE A 314 7.67 -6.70 25.24
CA PHE A 314 8.83 -5.84 25.44
C PHE A 314 9.95 -6.54 26.22
N THR A 315 11.16 -6.56 25.66
CA THR A 315 12.39 -6.97 26.34
C THR A 315 13.27 -5.73 26.57
N PRO A 316 13.45 -5.29 27.83
CA PRO A 316 14.27 -4.12 28.14
C PRO A 316 15.76 -4.38 27.88
N ASP A 317 16.52 -3.30 27.64
CA ASP A 317 17.97 -3.38 27.55
C ASP A 317 18.54 -3.86 28.90
N PRO A 318 19.31 -4.97 28.94
CA PRO A 318 19.90 -5.46 30.18
C PRO A 318 20.91 -4.48 30.80
N VAL A 319 21.38 -3.48 30.06
CA VAL A 319 22.33 -2.46 30.52
C VAL A 319 21.61 -1.19 30.95
N SER A 320 21.24 -1.12 32.22
CA SER A 320 20.82 0.15 32.84
C SER A 320 22.05 0.98 33.23
N PHE A 321 22.38 1.99 32.45
CA PHE A 321 23.26 3.07 32.91
C PHE A 321 22.47 3.99 33.83
N VAL A 322 22.76 3.93 35.13
CA VAL A 322 22.13 4.83 36.09
C VAL A 322 23.00 6.10 36.18
N PRO A 323 22.45 7.30 35.93
CA PRO A 323 23.17 8.54 36.18
C PRO A 323 23.60 8.59 37.65
N ASP A 324 24.91 8.70 37.87
CA ASP A 324 25.51 8.68 39.21
C ASP A 324 25.78 10.11 39.68
N SER A 325 26.49 10.89 38.87
CA SER A 325 26.85 12.26 39.23
C SER A 325 27.10 13.16 38.03
N ILE A 326 27.02 14.47 38.25
CA ILE A 326 27.29 15.52 37.26
C ILE A 326 28.32 16.49 37.82
N LEU A 327 29.34 16.81 37.02
CA LEU A 327 30.36 17.79 37.38
C LEU A 327 30.46 18.85 36.29
N TYR A 328 30.25 20.11 36.64
CA TYR A 328 30.50 21.23 35.74
C TYR A 328 31.76 21.99 36.15
N ASN A 329 32.79 21.93 35.31
CA ASN A 329 34.03 22.66 35.51
C ASN A 329 33.95 24.04 34.84
N VAL A 330 33.61 25.06 35.62
CA VAL A 330 33.45 26.45 35.15
C VAL A 330 34.72 27.01 34.52
N SER A 331 35.90 26.60 34.99
CA SER A 331 37.18 27.11 34.45
C SER A 331 37.55 26.54 33.09
N LYS A 332 36.98 25.39 32.73
CA LYS A 332 37.14 24.73 31.43
C LYS A 332 35.91 24.82 30.54
N ASN A 333 34.79 25.32 31.06
CA ASN A 333 33.48 25.27 30.41
C ASN A 333 33.13 23.83 29.98
N GLU A 334 33.38 22.86 30.85
CA GLU A 334 33.25 21.42 30.58
C GLU A 334 32.20 20.80 31.49
N LEU A 335 31.23 20.07 30.91
CA LEU A 335 30.24 19.29 31.64
C LEU A 335 30.60 17.80 31.55
N SER A 336 30.80 17.16 32.69
CA SER A 336 31.04 15.72 32.80
C SER A 336 29.83 15.04 33.43
N LEU A 337 29.34 13.98 32.79
CA LEU A 337 28.27 13.12 33.25
C LEU A 337 28.88 11.76 33.60
N TYR A 338 28.61 11.26 34.80
CA TYR A 338 29.08 9.96 35.27
C TYR A 338 27.90 9.01 35.40
N PHE A 339 28.09 7.77 34.95
CA PHE A 339 27.09 6.72 35.00
C PHE A 339 27.66 5.53 35.76
N THR A 340 26.87 4.93 36.64
CA THR A 340 27.18 3.65 37.25
C THR A 340 26.58 2.55 36.40
N HIS A 341 27.38 1.54 36.06
CA HIS A 341 26.88 0.32 35.44
C HIS A 341 26.24 -0.55 36.52
N LEU A 342 24.94 -0.78 36.45
CA LEU A 342 24.33 -1.88 37.20
C LEU A 342 24.80 -3.17 36.53
N GLN A 343 25.93 -3.71 36.97
CA GLN A 343 26.23 -5.11 36.67
C GLN A 343 25.18 -5.90 37.45
N ASN A 344 24.30 -6.64 36.76
CA ASN A 344 23.36 -7.55 37.40
C ASN A 344 24.08 -8.26 38.55
N ASP A 345 23.61 -8.03 39.78
CA ASP A 345 24.08 -8.71 40.98
C ASP A 345 23.69 -10.19 40.86
N GLY A 346 24.49 -10.92 40.08
CA GLY A 346 24.53 -12.37 40.07
C GLY A 346 25.28 -12.85 41.32
N ARG A 347 24.64 -12.69 42.48
CA ARG A 347 24.80 -13.56 43.65
C ARG A 347 23.48 -13.78 44.38
#